data_AF-A0A8J4JX53-F1
#
_entry.id   AF-A0A8J4JX53-F1
#
_cell.length_a   1.000
_cell.length_b   1.000
_cell.length_c   1.000
_cell.angle_alpha   90.00
_cell.angle_beta   90.00
_cell.angle_gamma   90.00
#
_symmetry.space_group_name_H-M   'P 1'
#
loop_
_entity.id
_entity.type
_entity.pdbx_description
1 polymer ?
#
loop_
_entity_poly.entity_id
_entity_poly.type
_entity_poly.pdbx_seq_one_letter_code
_entity_poly.pdbx_strand_id
1 'polypeptide(L)'
;AGGGRLLDRIRKWYYNAAGFNKLGLMRDDTLYEDDDVKEALKRLPEHLYNERIFRMKRALDLSLKHQILPKDQWVKYEEDKHYLEPYLKEVIRERLEREAWNKK
;
A
#
# COMPACT_ATOMS: atom_id res chain seq x y z
N ALA A 1 16.79 -18.36 -16.67
CA ALA A 1 17.17 -17.09 -16.01
C ALA A 1 16.71 -15.80 -16.74
N GLY A 2 15.78 -15.84 -17.71
CA GLY A 2 15.27 -14.63 -18.41
C GLY A 2 13.86 -14.15 -18.01
N GLY A 3 13.01 -15.04 -17.48
CA GLY A 3 11.59 -14.74 -17.22
C GLY A 3 11.32 -13.72 -16.11
N GLY A 4 12.08 -13.76 -15.01
CA GLY A 4 11.89 -12.83 -13.88
C GLY A 4 12.08 -11.36 -14.27
N ARG A 5 13.12 -11.07 -15.06
CA ARG A 5 13.43 -9.70 -15.52
C ARG A 5 12.37 -9.13 -16.45
N LEU A 6 11.68 -9.97 -17.22
CA LEU A 6 10.55 -9.56 -18.06
C LEU A 6 9.33 -9.22 -17.20
N LEU A 7 9.01 -10.06 -16.21
CA LEU A 7 7.91 -9.83 -15.27
C LEU A 7 8.12 -8.52 -14.48
N ASP A 8 9.34 -8.25 -14.01
CA ASP A 8 9.63 -7.03 -13.25
C ASP A 8 9.46 -5.76 -14.10
N ARG A 9 9.80 -5.81 -15.39
CA ARG A 9 9.53 -4.70 -16.32
C ARG A 9 8.03 -4.44 -16.49
N ILE A 10 7.23 -5.50 -16.62
CA ILE A 10 5.78 -5.40 -16.73
C ILE A 10 5.18 -4.85 -15.43
N ARG A 11 5.63 -5.34 -14.27
CA ARG A 11 5.22 -4.84 -12.95
C ARG A 11 5.53 -3.36 -12.77
N LYS A 12 6.76 -2.93 -13.10
CA LYS A 12 7.17 -1.52 -13.05
C LYS A 12 6.35 -0.64 -14.00
N TRP A 13 6.05 -1.13 -15.20
CA TRP A 13 5.18 -0.40 -16.13
C TRP A 13 3.77 -0.23 -15.55
N TYR A 14 3.18 -1.30 -15.03
CA TYR A 14 1.83 -1.28 -14.45
C TYR A 14 1.75 -0.38 -13.21
N TYR A 15 2.78 -0.40 -12.35
CA TYR A 15 2.90 0.49 -11.19
C TYR A 15 2.79 1.97 -11.60
N ASN A 16 3.52 2.37 -12.65
CA ASN A 16 3.46 3.76 -13.15
C ASN A 16 2.14 4.10 -13.84
N ALA A 17 1.44 3.10 -14.41
CA ALA A 17 0.14 3.27 -15.02
C ALA A 17 -0.99 3.47 -13.98
N ALA A 18 -0.85 2.88 -12.78
CA ALA A 18 -1.84 2.97 -11.71
C ALA A 18 -2.05 4.40 -11.15
N GLY A 19 -1.06 5.29 -11.29
CA GLY A 19 -1.22 6.73 -11.08
C GLY A 19 -1.20 7.23 -9.63
N PHE A 20 -1.28 6.34 -8.63
CA PHE A 20 -1.19 6.71 -7.21
C PHE A 20 0.17 7.33 -6.84
N ASN A 21 1.23 6.95 -7.55
CA ASN A 21 2.57 7.53 -7.42
C ASN A 21 2.60 9.04 -7.71
N LYS A 22 1.73 9.53 -8.61
CA LYS A 22 1.58 10.96 -8.95
C LYS A 22 0.94 11.79 -7.83
N LEU A 23 0.21 11.13 -6.94
CA LEU A 23 -0.38 11.72 -5.73
C LEU A 23 0.53 11.54 -4.50
N GLY A 24 1.66 10.85 -4.67
CA GLY A 24 2.61 10.57 -3.58
C GLY A 24 2.10 9.54 -2.58
N LEU A 25 1.19 8.67 -2.99
CA LEU A 25 0.74 7.52 -2.22
C LEU A 25 1.75 6.36 -2.38
N MET A 26 1.85 5.52 -1.35
CA MET A 26 2.51 4.20 -1.45
C MET A 26 1.46 3.14 -1.80
N ARG A 27 1.90 1.97 -2.29
CA ARG A 27 0.98 0.86 -2.63
C ARG A 27 0.02 0.53 -1.49
N ASP A 28 0.52 0.42 -0.28
CA ASP A 28 -0.27 -0.01 0.88
C ASP A 28 -1.32 1.04 1.29
N ASP A 29 -1.22 2.29 0.83
CA ASP A 29 -2.26 3.31 1.05
C ASP A 29 -3.50 3.08 0.18
N THR A 30 -3.36 2.34 -0.91
CA THR A 30 -4.41 2.13 -1.93
C THR A 30 -5.21 0.85 -1.70
N LEU A 31 -4.88 0.09 -0.66
CA LEU A 31 -5.63 -1.11 -0.27
C LEU A 31 -7.04 -0.72 0.22
N TYR A 32 -8.02 -1.54 -0.12
CA TYR A 32 -9.36 -1.42 0.43
C TYR A 32 -9.34 -1.75 1.92
N GLU A 33 -9.85 -0.84 2.76
CA GLU A 33 -9.86 -1.01 4.22
C GLU A 33 -11.02 -1.92 4.68
N ASP A 34 -10.86 -3.22 4.47
CA ASP A 34 -11.70 -4.25 5.10
C ASP A 34 -11.36 -4.44 6.60
N ASP A 35 -12.00 -5.39 7.27
CA ASP A 35 -11.81 -5.60 8.71
C ASP A 35 -10.40 -6.10 9.07
N ASP A 36 -9.74 -6.88 8.19
CA ASP A 36 -8.36 -7.31 8.41
C ASP A 36 -7.39 -6.15 8.24
N VAL A 37 -7.59 -5.33 7.20
CA VAL A 37 -6.77 -4.14 6.94
C VAL A 37 -6.93 -3.12 8.07
N LYS A 38 -8.15 -2.89 8.56
CA LYS A 38 -8.37 -2.03 9.73
C LYS A 38 -7.62 -2.53 10.96
N GLU A 39 -7.62 -3.84 11.21
CA GLU A 39 -6.90 -4.41 12.33
C GLU A 39 -5.38 -4.30 12.13
N ALA A 40 -4.88 -4.54 10.91
CA ALA A 40 -3.47 -4.34 10.58
C ALA A 40 -3.03 -2.88 10.77
N LEU A 41 -3.88 -1.91 10.41
CA LEU A 41 -3.61 -0.48 10.60
C LEU A 41 -3.52 -0.10 12.08
N LYS A 42 -4.30 -0.71 12.97
CA LYS A 42 -4.21 -0.48 14.42
C LYS A 42 -2.90 -0.99 15.02
N ARG A 43 -2.29 -2.02 14.42
CA ARG A 43 -1.01 -2.60 14.87
C ARG A 43 0.21 -1.80 14.40
N LEU A 44 0.03 -0.85 13.50
CA LEU A 44 1.13 -0.03 13.00
C LEU A 44 1.74 0.84 14.12
N PRO A 45 3.08 1.01 14.13
CA PRO A 45 3.72 2.05 14.89
C PRO A 45 3.14 3.43 14.58
N GLU A 46 2.97 4.27 15.60
CA GLU A 46 2.33 5.58 15.50
C GLU A 46 2.96 6.47 14.41
N HIS A 47 4.29 6.49 14.31
CA HIS A 47 4.99 7.29 13.29
C HIS A 47 4.61 6.89 11.86
N LEU A 48 4.53 5.60 11.56
CA LEU A 48 4.13 5.10 10.23
C LEU A 48 2.66 5.40 9.94
N TYR A 49 1.81 5.26 10.96
CA TYR A 49 0.40 5.62 10.84
C TYR A 49 0.23 7.11 10.52
N ASN A 50 0.94 7.99 11.24
CA ASN A 50 0.91 9.44 10.99
C ASN A 50 1.44 9.79 9.58
N GLU A 51 2.53 9.16 9.13
CA GLU A 51 3.05 9.32 7.77
C GLU A 51 2.03 8.88 6.70
N ARG A 52 1.31 7.77 6.93
CA ARG A 52 0.22 7.32 6.06
C ARG A 52 -0.89 8.37 5.98
N ILE A 53 -1.37 8.84 7.13
CA ILE A 53 -2.44 9.85 7.20
C ILE A 53 -2.03 11.15 6.50
N PHE A 54 -0.77 11.58 6.65
CA PHE A 54 -0.24 12.73 5.94
C PHE A 54 -0.28 12.54 4.41
N ARG A 55 0.17 11.38 3.92
CA ARG A 55 0.12 11.04 2.48
C ARG A 55 -1.32 11.03 1.95
N MET A 56 -2.25 10.43 2.70
CA MET A 56 -3.67 10.41 2.33
C MET A 56 -4.27 11.82 2.27
N LYS A 57 -4.02 12.66 3.27
CA LYS A 57 -4.48 14.07 3.28
C LYS A 57 -3.95 14.85 2.08
N ARG A 58 -2.66 14.69 1.76
CA ARG A 58 -2.04 15.30 0.58
C ARG A 58 -2.68 14.81 -0.72
N ALA A 59 -2.90 13.50 -0.85
CA ALA A 59 -3.53 12.94 -2.04
C ALA A 59 -4.97 13.45 -2.22
N LEU A 60 -5.74 13.56 -1.14
CA LEU A 60 -7.08 14.15 -1.16
C LEU A 60 -7.05 15.62 -1.58
N ASP A 61 -6.14 16.44 -1.02
CA ASP A 61 -5.98 17.85 -1.39
C ASP A 61 -5.65 18.03 -2.89
N LEU A 62 -4.71 17.22 -3.40
CA LEU A 62 -4.36 17.22 -4.82
C LEU A 62 -5.54 16.78 -5.71
N SER A 63 -6.26 15.75 -5.29
CA SER A 63 -7.43 15.25 -6.00
C SER A 63 -8.54 16.31 -6.08
N LEU A 64 -8.80 17.03 -4.98
CA LEU A 64 -9.78 18.11 -4.92
C LEU A 64 -9.42 19.26 -5.87
N LYS A 65 -8.13 19.56 -6.01
CA LYS A 65 -7.61 20.61 -6.91
C LYS A 65 -7.44 20.14 -8.35
N HIS A 66 -7.66 18.85 -8.64
CA HIS A 66 -7.29 18.22 -9.91
C HIS A 66 -5.83 18.45 -10.30
N GLN A 67 -4.94 18.45 -9.30
CA GLN A 67 -3.50 18.66 -9.46
C GLN A 67 -2.73 17.36 -9.19
N ILE A 68 -1.48 17.33 -9.64
CA ILE A 68 -0.54 16.24 -9.41
C ILE A 68 0.72 16.77 -8.73
N LEU A 69 1.47 15.90 -8.05
CA LEU A 69 2.77 16.29 -7.51
C LEU A 69 3.77 16.63 -8.64
N PRO A 70 4.75 17.50 -8.36
CA PRO A 70 5.95 17.61 -9.17
C PRO A 70 6.60 16.24 -9.40
N LYS A 71 7.14 16.02 -10.61
CA LYS A 71 7.61 14.69 -11.07
C LYS A 71 8.77 14.13 -10.24
N ASP A 72 9.59 15.00 -9.66
CA ASP A 72 10.68 14.68 -8.75
C ASP A 72 10.20 14.13 -7.40
N GLN A 73 8.95 14.42 -7.02
CA GLN A 73 8.34 13.98 -5.76
C GLN A 73 7.49 12.70 -5.90
N TRP A 74 7.43 12.11 -7.10
CA TRP A 74 6.68 10.88 -7.32
C TRP A 74 7.37 9.70 -6.65
N VAL A 75 6.58 8.84 -5.99
CA VAL A 75 7.10 7.62 -5.37
C VAL A 75 7.62 6.70 -6.47
N LYS A 76 8.90 6.33 -6.39
CA LYS A 76 9.53 5.41 -7.34
C LYS A 76 9.18 3.97 -6.99
N TYR A 77 9.10 3.12 -8.02
CA TYR A 77 8.80 1.70 -7.84
C TYR A 77 9.78 0.99 -6.89
N GLU A 78 11.05 1.38 -6.93
CA GLU A 78 12.11 0.82 -6.09
C GLU A 78 12.09 1.35 -4.64
N GLU A 79 11.46 2.51 -4.42
CA GLU A 79 11.40 3.18 -3.11
C GLU A 79 10.10 2.86 -2.35
N ASP A 80 9.11 2.23 -3.02
CA ASP A 80 7.83 1.88 -2.42
C ASP A 80 7.98 0.75 -1.40
N LYS A 81 7.79 1.08 -0.12
CA LYS A 81 7.91 0.14 0.99
C LYS A 81 6.54 -0.43 1.32
N HIS A 82 6.46 -1.76 1.35
CA HIS A 82 5.26 -2.48 1.78
C HIS A 82 5.15 -2.53 3.31
N TYR A 83 4.92 -1.36 3.93
CA TYR A 83 4.95 -1.18 5.38
C TYR A 83 3.80 -1.91 6.13
N LEU A 84 2.66 -2.14 5.48
CA LEU A 84 1.48 -2.77 6.07
C LEU A 84 1.46 -4.29 5.85
N GLU A 85 2.12 -4.78 4.80
CA GLU A 85 2.12 -6.18 4.40
C GLU A 85 2.49 -7.18 5.52
N PRO A 86 3.49 -6.92 6.40
CA PRO A 86 3.81 -7.83 7.51
C PRO A 86 2.65 -7.99 8.49
N TYR A 87 2.02 -6.87 8.88
CA TYR A 87 0.91 -6.85 9.84
C TYR A 87 -0.35 -7.49 9.23
N LEU A 88 -0.63 -7.20 7.96
CA LEU A 88 -1.79 -7.77 7.27
C LEU A 88 -1.67 -9.30 7.14
N LYS A 89 -0.48 -9.82 6.81
CA LYS A 89 -0.23 -11.27 6.75
C LYS A 89 -0.44 -11.94 8.11
N GLU A 90 -0.04 -11.28 9.19
CA GLU A 90 -0.26 -11.79 10.55
C GLU A 90 -1.75 -11.86 10.88
N VAL A 91 -2.51 -10.78 10.65
CA VAL A 91 -3.96 -10.73 10.90
C VAL A 91 -4.71 -11.81 10.10
N ILE A 92 -4.39 -11.94 8.81
CA ILE A 92 -5.00 -12.97 7.95
C ILE A 92 -4.68 -14.38 8.46
N ARG A 93 -3.42 -14.62 8.88
CA ARG A 93 -3.01 -15.91 9.44
C ARG A 93 -3.80 -16.25 10.70
N GLU A 94 -3.93 -15.30 11.63
CA GLU A 94 -4.71 -15.47 12.87
C GLU A 94 -6.20 -15.72 12.59
N ARG A 95 -6.78 -15.04 11.59
CA ARG A 95 -8.17 -15.30 11.17
C ARG A 95 -8.32 -16.72 10.64
N LEU A 96 -7.46 -17.13 9.70
CA LEU A 96 -7.52 -18.46 9.10
C LEU A 96 -7.32 -19.57 10.14
N GLU A 97 -6.44 -19.35 11.13
CA GLU A 97 -6.24 -20.27 12.24
C GLU A 97 -7.51 -20.42 13.11
N ARG A 98 -8.16 -19.30 13.46
CA ARG A 98 -9.44 -19.32 14.21
C ARG A 98 -10.55 -20.01 13.41
N GLU A 99 -10.65 -19.75 12.11
CA GLU A 99 -11.62 -20.42 11.24
C GLU A 99 -11.35 -21.94 11.15
N ALA A 100 -10.09 -22.35 11.04
CA ALA A 100 -9.72 -23.76 10.99
C ALA A 100 -9.99 -24.46 12.33
N TRP A 101 -9.79 -23.77 13.46
CA TRP A 101 -10.14 -24.27 14.78
C TRP A 101 -11.65 -24.44 14.96
N ASN A 102 -12.45 -23.44 14.58
CA ASN A 102 -13.91 -23.47 14.74
C ASN A 102 -14.62 -24.44 13.78
N LYS A 103 -13.94 -24.88 12.71
CA LYS A 103 -14.44 -25.90 11.77
C LYS A 103 -14.17 -27.33 12.26
N LYS A 104 -13.33 -27.51 13.28
CA LYS A 104 -13.12 -28.79 13.96
C LYS A 104 -14.14 -28.95 15.09
#